data_AF-A0A9E5MUG8-F1
#
_entry.id   AF-A0A9E5MUG8-F1
#
_cell.length_a   1.000
_cell.length_b   1.000
_cell.length_c   1.000
_cell.angle_alpha   90.00
_cell.angle_beta   90.00
_cell.angle_gamma   90.00
#
_symmetry.space_group_name_H-M   'P 1'
#
loop_
_entity.id
_entity.type
_entity.pdbx_description
1 polymer ?
#
loop_
_entity_poly.entity_id
_entity_poly.type
_entity_poly.pdbx_seq_one_letter_code
_entity_poly.pdbx_strand_id
1 'polypeptide(L)' 'MNIETHLRELGTIEIGSLRERILELDEPTWLDNEQRQNDYTVHRQTQSIILVFCDGPPND' A
#
# COMPACT_ATOMS: atom_id res chain seq x y z
N MET A 1 2.22 -21.65 -4.14
CA MET A 1 1.71 -20.42 -4.79
C MET A 1 2.52 -20.23 -6.05
N ASN A 2 1.90 -20.22 -7.22
CA ASN A 2 2.61 -20.07 -8.49
C ASN A 2 2.74 -18.57 -8.79
N ILE A 3 3.88 -17.97 -8.44
CA ILE A 3 4.09 -16.51 -8.48
C ILE A 3 4.31 -16.04 -9.93
N GLU A 4 4.53 -16.96 -10.86
CA GLU A 4 4.84 -16.66 -12.26
C GLU A 4 3.61 -16.43 -13.14
N THR A 5 2.40 -16.59 -12.60
CA THR A 5 1.17 -16.44 -13.38
C THR A 5 0.27 -15.40 -12.74
N HIS A 6 -0.08 -14.37 -13.50
CA HIS A 6 -0.98 -13.32 -13.03
C HIS A 6 -2.36 -13.92 -12.74
N LEU A 7 -2.96 -13.58 -11.60
CA LEU A 7 -4.31 -14.03 -11.26
C LEU A 7 -5.37 -13.36 -12.16
N ARG A 8 -5.10 -12.13 -12.62
CA ARG A 8 -5.97 -11.36 -13.50
C ARG A 8 -5.16 -10.26 -14.19
N GLU A 9 -5.39 -10.06 -15.49
CA GLU A 9 -4.94 -8.87 -16.21
C GLU A 9 -5.96 -7.75 -16.05
N LEU A 10 -5.51 -6.60 -15.54
CA LEU A 10 -6.38 -5.44 -15.32
C LEU A 10 -6.41 -4.49 -16.53
N GLY A 11 -5.53 -4.71 -17.52
CA GLY A 11 -5.38 -3.81 -18.65
C GLY A 11 -4.77 -2.46 -18.27
N THR A 12 -4.93 -1.47 -19.14
CA THR A 12 -4.49 -0.10 -18.87
C THR A 12 -5.44 0.56 -17.88
N ILE A 13 -4.93 0.97 -16.72
CA ILE A 13 -5.66 1.74 -15.72
C ILE A 13 -4.99 3.11 -15.61
N GLU A 14 -5.80 4.16 -15.67
CA GLU A 14 -5.34 5.52 -15.40
C GLU A 14 -5.01 5.67 -13.92
N ILE A 15 -3.73 5.87 -13.62
CA ILE A 15 -3.21 6.01 -12.25
C ILE A 15 -2.51 7.36 -12.00
N GLY A 16 -2.57 8.30 -12.95
CA GLY A 16 -1.80 9.56 -12.89
C GLY A 16 -1.99 10.30 -11.56
N SER A 17 -3.24 10.61 -11.22
CA SER A 17 -3.55 11.33 -9.97
C SER A 17 -3.20 10.54 -8.72
N LEU A 18 -3.39 9.21 -8.70
CA LEU A 18 -3.01 8.38 -7.56
C LEU A 18 -1.48 8.37 -7.37
N ARG A 19 -0.74 8.23 -8.47
CA ARG A 19 0.72 8.24 -8.48
C ARG A 19 1.27 9.55 -7.94
N GLU A 20 0.77 10.68 -8.44
CA GLU A 20 1.19 12.02 -7.99
C GLU A 20 0.98 12.17 -6.48
N ARG A 21 -0.22 11.80 -5.99
CA ARG A 21 -0.55 11.89 -4.55
C ARG A 21 0.31 10.99 -3.67
N ILE A 22 0.69 9.80 -4.14
CA ILE A 22 1.60 8.91 -3.40
C ILE A 22 3.01 9.50 -3.33
N LEU A 23 3.47 10.14 -4.41
CA LEU A 23 4.81 10.74 -4.47
C LEU A 23 4.93 12.04 -3.66
N GLU A 24 3.81 12.69 -3.33
CA GLU A 24 3.73 13.87 -2.47
C GLU A 24 3.72 13.54 -0.96
N LEU A 25 3.68 12.25 -0.57
CA LEU A 25 3.65 11.87 0.85
C LEU A 25 4.99 12.10 1.53
N ASP A 26 4.97 12.77 2.68
CA ASP A 26 6.16 13.00 3.49
C ASP A 26 6.66 11.71 4.15
N GLU A 27 7.97 11.65 4.43
CA GLU A 27 8.62 10.50 5.09
C GLU A 27 7.93 10.07 6.41
N PRO A 28 7.48 10.98 7.29
CA PRO A 28 6.76 10.61 8.51
C PRO A 28 5.46 9.84 8.26
N THR A 29 4.77 10.08 7.14
CA THR A 29 3.51 9.38 6.81
C THR A 29 3.72 7.88 6.64
N TRP A 30 4.92 7.44 6.25
CA TRP A 30 5.29 6.02 6.14
C TRP A 30 5.48 5.33 7.50
N LEU A 31 5.58 6.11 8.58
CA LEU A 31 5.77 5.66 9.95
C LEU A 31 4.50 5.72 10.80
N ASP A 32 3.41 6.34 10.32
CA ASP A 32 2.18 6.55 11.10
C ASP A 32 1.52 5.24 11.62
N ASN A 33 1.90 4.07 11.10
CA ASN A 33 1.39 2.77 11.52
C ASN A 33 2.49 1.81 11.97
N GLU A 34 3.30 2.24 12.96
CA GLU A 34 4.40 1.44 13.53
C GLU A 34 3.94 0.09 14.10
N GLN A 35 2.69 -0.01 14.56
CA GLN A 35 2.12 -1.26 15.10
C GLN A 35 2.22 -2.41 14.07
N ARG A 36 1.86 -2.16 12.80
CA ARG A 36 1.98 -3.17 11.73
C ARG A 36 3.42 -3.49 11.34
N GLN A 37 4.35 -2.54 11.51
CA GLN A 37 5.78 -2.78 11.29
C GLN A 37 6.36 -3.78 12.29
N ASN A 38 5.79 -3.82 13.49
CA ASN A 38 6.24 -4.67 14.59
C ASN A 38 5.51 -6.01 14.65
N ASP A 39 4.24 -6.05 14.25
CA ASP A 39 3.39 -7.24 14.35
C ASP A 39 3.76 -8.35 13.36
N TYR A 40 4.42 -8.02 12.24
CA TYR A 40 4.88 -9.01 11.26
C TYR A 40 6.36 -8.86 10.94
N THR A 41 7.11 -9.96 11.05
CA THR A 41 8.57 -9.98 10.87
C THR A 41 9.01 -9.51 9.48
N VAL A 42 8.13 -9.64 8.48
CA VAL A 42 8.36 -9.21 7.08
C VAL A 42 8.40 -7.69 6.91
N HIS A 43 7.77 -6.93 7.80
CA HIS A 43 7.67 -5.48 7.71
C HIS A 43 8.83 -4.74 8.39
N ARG A 44 9.69 -5.46 9.16
CA ARG A 44 10.91 -4.85 9.75
C ARG A 44 11.90 -4.29 8.72
N GLN A 45 11.80 -4.71 7.46
CA GLN A 45 12.65 -4.25 6.36
C GLN A 45 11.89 -3.38 5.35
N THR A 46 10.57 -3.22 5.48
CA THR A 46 9.73 -2.51 4.51
C THR A 46 8.68 -1.66 5.20
N GLN A 47 8.76 -0.35 5.02
CA GLN A 47 7.72 0.57 5.45
C GLN A 47 6.47 0.43 4.55
N SER A 48 5.28 0.60 5.13
CA SER A 48 4.01 0.45 4.42
C SER A 48 2.99 1.45 4.96
N ILE A 49 2.23 2.06 4.05
CA ILE A 49 1.11 2.95 4.38
C ILE A 49 -0.21 2.20 4.19
N ILE A 50 -1.16 2.42 5.09
CA ILE A 50 -2.55 2.00 4.86
C ILE A 50 -3.15 2.96 3.83
N LEU A 51 -4.05 2.46 2.98
CA LEU A 51 -4.73 3.18 1.90
C LEU A 51 -5.22 4.57 2.34
N VAL A 52 -4.39 5.59 2.15
CA VAL A 52 -4.58 6.96 2.65
C VAL A 52 -5.80 7.65 2.01
N PHE A 53 -6.25 7.13 0.86
CA PHE A 53 -7.31 7.73 0.04
C PHE A 53 -8.60 6.89 0.00
N CYS A 54 -8.73 5.89 0.86
CA CYS A 54 -9.95 5.11 0.97
C CYS A 54 -10.78 5.59 2.17
N ASP A 55 -11.98 6.10 1.89
CA ASP A 55 -12.97 6.39 2.92
C ASP A 55 -13.70 5.09 3.28
N GLY A 56 -13.51 4.62 4.52
CA GLY A 56 -14.29 3.53 5.11
C GLY A 56 -13.43 2.41 5.71
N PRO A 57 -13.94 1.69 6.72
CA PRO A 57 -13.29 0.50 7.24
C PRO A 57 -13.17 -0.55 6.12
N PRO A 58 -12.16 -1.44 6.16
CA PRO A 58 -12.20 -2.66 5.36
C PRO A 58 -13.52 -3.35 5.73
N ASN A 59 -14.44 -3.49 4.78
CA ASN A 59 -15.72 -4.15 5.04
C ASN A 59 -15.45 -5.53 5.68
N ASP A 60 -16.19 -5.82 6.76
CA ASP A 60 -16.16 -7.11 7.49
C ASP A 60 -16.36 -8.32 6.56
#